data_AF-A0A9X8BIR3-F1
#
_entry.id   AF-A0A9X8BIR3-F1
#
_cell.length_a   1.000
_cell.length_b   1.000
_cell.length_c   1.000
_cell.angle_alpha   90.00
_cell.angle_beta   90.00
_cell.angle_gamma   90.00
#
_symmetry.space_group_name_H-M   'P 1'
#
loop_
_entity.id
_entity.type
_entity.pdbx_description
1 polymer ?
#
loop_
_entity_poly.entity_id
_entity_poly.type
_entity_poly.pdbx_seq_one_letter_code
_entity_poly.pdbx_strand_id
1 'polypeptide(L)'
;MKNTTDVMLTCGIVESRLQGESSHPICIHRVAFNNGKFALIRSVSNSCFATGSILKRSSLEWFLENKPEKLLPFEYVSEQESKRRFSED
;
A
#
# COMPACT_ATOMS: atom_id res chain seq x y z
N MET A 1 -31.49 2.49 -13.94
CA MET A 1 -30.02 2.44 -14.02
C MET A 1 -29.53 1.75 -12.76
N LYS A 2 -28.85 0.60 -12.86
CA LYS A 2 -28.26 -0.04 -11.67
C LYS A 2 -27.11 0.86 -11.22
N ASN A 3 -27.21 1.44 -10.03
CA ASN A 3 -26.05 2.04 -9.35
C ASN A 3 -25.08 0.90 -9.02
N THR A 4 -24.25 0.52 -9.99
CA THR A 4 -23.00 -0.17 -9.69
C THR A 4 -22.14 0.86 -8.98
N THR A 5 -22.29 0.93 -7.67
CA THR A 5 -21.30 1.54 -6.80
C THR A 5 -20.03 0.74 -7.04
N ASP A 6 -19.19 1.22 -7.94
CA ASP A 6 -17.88 0.62 -8.21
C ASP A 6 -17.17 0.60 -6.85
N VAL A 7 -17.01 -0.59 -6.28
CA VAL A 7 -16.44 -0.74 -4.94
C VAL A 7 -14.96 -0.41 -5.07
N MET A 8 -14.64 0.87 -4.94
CA MET A 8 -13.28 1.38 -5.03
C MET A 8 -12.49 0.76 -3.89
N LEU A 9 -11.53 -0.10 -4.24
CA LEU A 9 -10.61 -0.66 -3.26
C LEU A 9 -9.68 0.47 -2.80
N THR A 10 -9.65 0.72 -1.51
CA THR A 10 -8.76 1.73 -0.92
C THR A 10 -7.93 1.09 0.17
N CYS A 11 -6.70 1.54 0.35
CA CYS A 11 -5.91 1.20 1.52
C CYS A 11 -5.27 2.44 2.15
N GLY A 12 -5.24 2.45 3.48
CA GLY A 12 -4.54 3.45 4.27
C GLY A 12 -3.13 2.96 4.61
N ILE A 13 -2.15 3.85 4.51
CA ILE A 13 -0.80 3.61 5.00
C ILE A 13 -0.83 3.64 6.52
N VAL A 14 -0.56 2.50 7.15
CA VAL A 14 -0.52 2.40 8.61
C VAL A 14 0.86 2.80 9.11
N GLU A 15 1.90 2.19 8.55
CA GLU A 15 3.29 2.42 8.92
C GLU A 15 4.17 2.34 7.68
N SER A 16 5.26 3.12 7.69
CA SER A 16 6.24 3.18 6.62
C SER A 16 7.64 3.07 7.20
N ARG A 17 8.52 2.36 6.51
CA ARG A 17 9.93 2.27 6.88
C ARG A 17 10.81 2.37 5.65
N LEU A 18 11.82 3.22 5.75
CA LEU A 18 12.91 3.30 4.79
C LEU A 18 13.96 2.24 5.14
N GLN A 19 14.41 1.53 4.12
CA GLN A 19 15.44 0.51 4.17
C GLN A 19 16.38 0.62 2.96
N GLY A 20 17.40 -0.22 2.93
CA GLY A 20 18.39 -0.27 1.85
C GLY A 20 19.53 0.72 2.04
N GLU A 21 20.43 0.74 1.07
CA GLU A 21 21.55 1.68 1.05
C GLU A 21 21.10 3.06 0.58
N SER A 22 21.85 4.11 0.94
CA SER A 22 21.58 5.48 0.47
C SER A 22 21.56 5.59 -1.06
N SER A 23 22.27 4.69 -1.75
CA SER A 23 22.32 4.60 -3.21
C SER A 23 21.06 3.97 -3.82
N HIS A 24 20.36 3.11 -3.06
CA HIS A 24 19.20 2.34 -3.49
C HIS A 24 18.18 2.24 -2.34
N PRO A 25 17.53 3.36 -1.98
CA PRO A 25 16.52 3.35 -0.92
C PRO A 25 15.33 2.49 -1.33
N ILE A 26 14.80 1.74 -0.37
CA ILE A 26 13.59 0.93 -0.50
C ILE A 26 12.63 1.36 0.60
N CYS A 27 11.40 1.72 0.23
CA CYS A 27 10.35 2.01 1.19
C CYS A 27 9.36 0.85 1.26
N ILE A 28 9.17 0.30 2.47
CA ILE A 28 8.17 -0.72 2.77
C ILE A 28 7.03 -0.06 3.53
N HIS A 29 5.80 -0.34 3.10
CA HIS A 29 4.59 0.20 3.71
C HIS A 29 3.69 -0.92 4.19
N ARG A 30 3.31 -0.88 5.46
CA ARG A 30 2.21 -1.70 5.97
C ARG A 30 0.90 -0.96 5.74
N VAL A 31 -0.03 -1.63 5.06
CA VAL A 31 -1.29 -1.01 4.65
C VAL A 31 -2.50 -1.80 5.13
N ALA A 32 -3.59 -1.08 5.42
CA ALA A 32 -4.89 -1.64 5.78
C ALA A 32 -5.90 -1.30 4.68
N PHE A 33 -6.53 -2.31 4.10
CA PHE A 33 -7.54 -2.15 3.06
C PHE A 33 -8.93 -1.96 3.68
N ASN A 34 -9.80 -1.24 2.98
CA ASN A 34 -11.19 -1.02 3.40
C ASN A 34 -12.05 -2.30 3.46
N ASN A 35 -11.53 -3.43 2.98
CA ASN A 35 -12.14 -4.75 3.09
C ASN A 35 -11.60 -5.58 4.29
N GLY A 36 -10.84 -4.97 5.20
CA GLY A 36 -10.29 -5.62 6.39
C GLY A 36 -9.01 -6.43 6.16
N LYS A 37 -8.49 -6.48 4.92
CA LYS A 37 -7.22 -7.15 4.62
C LYS A 37 -6.03 -6.23 4.92
N PHE A 38 -4.86 -6.83 5.13
CA PHE A 38 -3.60 -6.12 5.27
C PHE A 38 -2.61 -6.57 4.20
N ALA A 39 -1.61 -5.75 3.89
CA ALA A 39 -0.48 -6.15 3.06
C ALA A 39 0.77 -5.34 3.42
N LEU A 40 1.92 -5.82 2.95
CA LEU A 40 3.11 -5.02 2.78
C LEU A 40 3.24 -4.65 1.30
N ILE A 41 3.34 -3.35 1.01
CA ILE A 41 3.46 -2.85 -0.35
C ILE A 41 4.75 -2.05 -0.52
N ARG A 42 5.21 -1.98 -1.76
CA ARG A 42 6.32 -1.15 -2.19
C ARG A 42 5.95 -0.45 -3.47
N SER A 43 6.38 0.80 -3.61
CA SER A 43 6.28 1.53 -4.88
C SER A 43 7.47 1.18 -5.79
N VAL A 44 7.23 1.09 -7.09
CA VAL A 44 8.28 1.01 -8.11
C VAL A 44 9.15 2.26 -8.12
N SER A 45 8.60 3.42 -7.72
CA SER A 45 9.36 4.67 -7.59
C SER A 45 10.22 4.73 -6.33
N ASN A 46 10.14 3.72 -5.44
CA ASN A 46 10.77 3.70 -4.11
C ASN A 46 10.38 4.90 -3.22
N SER A 47 9.27 5.58 -3.51
CA SER A 47 8.77 6.69 -2.70
C SER A 47 8.26 6.19 -1.34
N CYS A 48 8.61 6.91 -0.26
CA CYS A 48 8.05 6.68 1.05
C CYS A 48 6.74 7.45 1.23
N PHE A 49 5.63 6.73 1.32
CA PHE A 49 4.33 7.32 1.65
C PHE A 49 4.21 7.66 3.12
N ALA A 50 3.51 8.75 3.44
CA ALA A 50 3.26 9.15 4.81
C ALA A 50 2.20 8.24 5.47
N THR A 51 2.35 8.00 6.78
CA THR A 51 1.30 7.36 7.57
C THR A 51 0.01 8.17 7.48
N GLY A 52 -1.11 7.48 7.31
CA GLY A 52 -2.43 8.08 7.11
C GLY A 52 -2.76 8.43 5.65
N SER A 53 -1.78 8.41 4.73
CA SER A 53 -2.08 8.57 3.31
C SER A 53 -2.98 7.45 2.81
N ILE A 54 -3.81 7.76 1.80
CA ILE A 54 -4.77 6.82 1.23
C ILE A 54 -4.40 6.54 -0.23
N LEU A 55 -4.17 5.27 -0.53
CA LEU A 55 -4.07 4.75 -1.88
C LEU A 55 -5.45 4.25 -2.34
N LYS A 56 -5.82 4.63 -3.56
CA LYS A 56 -7.08 4.21 -4.20
C LYS A 56 -6.74 3.39 -5.42
N ARG A 57 -7.42 2.27 -5.61
CA ARG A 57 -7.36 1.49 -6.85
C ARG A 57 -8.57 1.80 -7.70
N SER A 58 -8.34 2.25 -8.92
CA SER A 58 -9.37 2.38 -9.96
C SER A 58 -9.04 1.40 -11.07
N SER A 59 -9.96 0.50 -11.40
CA SER A 59 -9.75 -0.62 -12.34
C SER A 59 -8.48 -1.44 -12.04
N LEU A 60 -7.34 -1.06 -12.63
CA LEU A 60 -6.05 -1.73 -12.49
C LEU A 60 -4.90 -0.82 -12.02
N GLU A 61 -5.16 0.48 -11.80
CA GLU A 61 -4.14 1.46 -11.40
C GLU A 61 -4.32 1.93 -9.97
N TRP A 62 -3.21 2.19 -9.29
CA TRP A 62 -3.18 2.76 -7.96
C TRP A 62 -2.95 4.26 -8.04
N PHE A 63 -3.56 5.00 -7.12
CA PHE A 63 -3.46 6.45 -7.04
C PHE A 63 -3.22 6.89 -5.60
N LEU A 64 -2.20 7.72 -5.39
CA LEU A 64 -1.96 8.46 -4.16
C LEU A 64 -2.33 9.92 -4.41
N GLU A 65 -3.32 10.46 -3.70
CA GLU A 65 -3.73 11.88 -3.86
C GLU A 65 -3.95 12.30 -5.33
N ASN A 66 -4.59 11.42 -6.13
CA ASN A 66 -4.84 11.57 -7.57
C ASN A 66 -3.60 11.47 -8.48
N LYS A 67 -2.41 11.20 -7.94
CA LYS A 67 -1.21 10.88 -8.73
C LYS A 67 -1.16 9.36 -8.97
N PRO A 68 -0.99 8.91 -10.22
CA PRO A 68 -0.87 7.49 -10.51
C PRO A 68 0.41 6.94 -9.87
N GLU A 69 0.29 5.76 -9.29
CA GLU A 69 1.34 5.09 -8.54
C GLU A 69 1.45 3.64 -9.01
N LYS A 70 2.69 3.16 -9.16
CA LYS A 70 2.94 1.78 -9.56
C LYS A 70 3.44 1.01 -8.36
N LEU A 71 2.63 0.06 -7.89
CA LEU A 71 3.01 -0.84 -6.81
C LEU A 71 3.67 -2.10 -7.38
N LEU A 72 4.69 -2.60 -6.70
CA LEU A 72 5.21 -3.94 -6.93
C LEU A 72 4.17 -5.00 -6.51
N PRO A 73 4.25 -6.23 -7.05
CA PRO A 73 3.39 -7.32 -6.61
C PRO A 73 3.42 -7.50 -5.10
N PHE A 74 2.26 -7.74 -4.51
CA PHE A 74 2.08 -7.99 -3.09
C PHE A 74 0.97 -9.00 -2.87
N GLU A 75 0.94 -9.58 -1.67
CA GLU A 75 -0.11 -10.50 -1.24
C GLU A 75 -0.87 -9.94 -0.03
N TYR A 76 -2.13 -10.37 0.10
CA TYR A 76 -2.91 -10.07 1.29
C TYR A 76 -2.55 -11.02 2.42
N VAL A 77 -2.39 -10.45 3.61
CA VAL A 77 -2.09 -11.18 4.84
C VAL A 77 -3.02 -10.73 5.97
N SER A 78 -3.00 -11.46 7.09
CA SER A 78 -3.68 -11.05 8.31
C SER A 78 -2.99 -9.82 8.93
N GLU A 79 -3.70 -9.12 9.82
CA GLU A 79 -3.10 -8.00 10.56
C GLU A 79 -1.85 -8.45 11.34
N GLN A 80 -1.95 -9.56 12.08
CA GLN A 80 -0.84 -10.09 12.87
C GLN A 80 0.37 -10.43 11.99
N GLU A 81 0.14 -11.07 10.84
CA GLU A 81 1.21 -11.42 9.91
C GLU A 81 1.82 -10.18 9.25
N SER A 82 1.00 -9.17 8.95
CA SER A 82 1.51 -7.88 8.44
C SER A 82 2.45 -7.20 9.43
N LYS A 83 2.14 -7.24 10.74
CA LYS A 83 2.99 -6.68 11.80
C LYS A 83 4.29 -7.46 11.93
N ARG A 84 4.21 -8.79 11.98
CA ARG A 84 5.36 -9.69 12.10
C ARG A 84 6.36 -9.48 10.96
N ARG A 85 5.88 -9.54 9.71
CA ARG A 85 6.74 -9.32 8.53
C ARG A 85 7.30 -7.91 8.49
N PHE A 86 6.51 -6.89 8.84
CA PHE A 86 7.00 -5.52 8.88
C PHE A 86 8.10 -5.33 9.91
N SER A 87 8.11 -6.05 11.02
CA SER A 87 9.20 -5.99 12.01
C SER A 87 10.44 -6.79 11.63
N GLU A 88 10.30 -7.86 10.85
CA GLU A 88 11.38 -8.79 10.51
C GLU A 88 12.15 -8.40 9.25
N ASP A 89 11.47 -7.89 8.23
CA ASP A 89 12.11 -7.38 7.01
C ASP A 89 12.97 -6.17 7.33
#